data_AF-A0AAU9RS09-F1
#
_entry.id   AF-A0AAU9RS09-F1
#
_cell.length_a   1.000
_cell.length_b   1.000
_cell.length_c   1.000
_cell.angle_alpha   90.00
_cell.angle_beta   90.00
_cell.angle_gamma   90.00
#
_symmetry.space_group_name_H-M   'P 1'
#
loop_
_entity.id
_entity.type
_entity.pdbx_description
1 polymer ?
#
loop_
_entity_poly.entity_id
_entity_poly.type
_entity_poly.pdbx_seq_one_letter_code
_entity_poly.pdbx_strand_id
1 'polypeptide(L)'
;FVKVVALPFSNPLTNLPAQVLFFSAISFYYILIPRRNPWKMAMASLYRRSLPSPPAIDFSSAEGKLIFNEALQKGTMEGFFRLISYFQTQSEPAYCGLASLSVVLNALSIDPGRKWKGPWRWFDESMLDCCEPLEVVKDKGISFGKVVCLAHCSGAKVEAFRTNQSTLENFRNFVVKCSTSDNCHMISTYHRGVFKQFCVVFRFMLISRPHREPGLLYTLSCKDESWISIAKYLKEDVPRLVSSQHVDSVDKILSVVFKSLPSNFNQFIRWVAEIRITEDSNQNLSPEEKSRLNLKQVVLKEVHETELFKHISKFLSSVGYEDSMTYAAAKACCQGAEILSGCSSKEFCCRETCVTCVKGPGETAEGTVVTGVVVRDGSEQKVDLLVPSTQVDCECGPEANYPDGNDVFTALLLALPPQTWSGIKDQALMHQMKQLISMASLPTMLQEEVLHLRRQLQLLKRCQENKEEEDLAAPAY
;
A
#
# COMPACT_ATOMS: atom_id res chain seq x y z
N PHE A 1 -31.08 0.85 -32.38
CA PHE A 1 -31.83 1.96 -32.97
C PHE A 1 -31.18 3.27 -32.55
N VAL A 2 -30.51 3.95 -33.49
CA VAL A 2 -29.86 5.25 -33.26
C VAL A 2 -30.90 6.33 -33.60
N LYS A 3 -31.22 7.20 -32.65
CA LYS A 3 -32.12 8.34 -32.87
C LYS A 3 -31.26 9.58 -33.08
N VAL A 4 -31.29 10.14 -34.28
CA VAL A 4 -30.63 11.41 -34.61
C VAL A 4 -31.61 12.53 -34.25
N VAL A 5 -31.22 13.44 -33.36
CA VAL A 5 -31.96 14.67 -33.06
C VAL A 5 -31.08 15.84 -33.44
N ALA A 6 -31.48 16.58 -34.48
CA ALA A 6 -30.91 17.87 -34.83
C ALA A 6 -31.80 18.97 -34.24
N LEU A 7 -31.21 19.91 -33.49
CA LEU A 7 -31.91 21.11 -33.01
C LEU A 7 -31.55 22.31 -33.90
N PRO A 8 -32.52 23.15 -34.32
CA PRO A 8 -32.23 24.33 -35.11
C PRO A 8 -31.81 25.53 -34.24
N PHE A 9 -30.87 26.31 -34.77
CA PHE A 9 -30.31 27.54 -34.21
C PHE A 9 -31.31 28.70 -34.24
N SER A 10 -31.65 29.29 -33.08
CA SER A 10 -32.00 30.72 -32.95
C SER A 10 -32.32 31.13 -31.50
N ASN A 11 -31.32 31.58 -30.73
CA ASN A 11 -31.38 32.79 -29.89
C ASN A 11 -30.09 32.97 -29.03
N PRO A 12 -29.63 34.22 -28.79
CA PRO A 12 -28.42 34.49 -28.02
C PRO A 12 -28.76 34.56 -26.52
N LEU A 13 -28.20 33.65 -25.71
CA LEU A 13 -28.29 33.69 -24.26
C LEU A 13 -26.92 34.02 -23.66
N THR A 14 -26.78 35.27 -23.27
CA THR A 14 -25.72 35.80 -22.41
C THR A 14 -25.87 35.22 -20.99
N ASN A 15 -24.96 34.31 -20.62
CA ASN A 15 -24.56 33.87 -19.26
C ASN A 15 -24.41 32.34 -19.14
N LEU A 16 -23.38 31.78 -19.76
CA LEU A 16 -22.87 30.44 -19.44
C LEU A 16 -21.35 30.51 -19.22
N PRO A 17 -20.79 29.77 -18.25
CA PRO A 17 -19.35 29.75 -17.98
C PRO A 17 -18.57 29.21 -19.18
N ALA A 18 -17.36 29.75 -19.38
CA ALA A 18 -16.54 29.66 -20.59
C ALA A 18 -16.20 28.25 -21.13
N GLN A 19 -16.56 27.15 -20.44
CA GLN A 19 -16.29 25.78 -20.88
C GLN A 19 -17.31 25.23 -21.91
N VAL A 20 -18.41 25.93 -22.19
CA VAL A 20 -19.45 25.45 -23.14
C VAL A 20 -19.34 26.09 -24.54
N LEU A 21 -18.44 27.07 -24.74
CA LEU A 21 -18.36 27.85 -25.98
C LEU A 21 -17.74 27.12 -27.20
N PHE A 22 -17.27 25.88 -27.04
CA PHE A 22 -16.66 25.08 -28.12
C PHE A 22 -17.60 24.08 -28.80
N PHE A 23 -18.91 24.17 -28.60
CA PHE A 23 -19.86 23.15 -29.07
C PHE A 23 -20.47 23.39 -30.45
N SER A 24 -20.02 24.39 -31.24
CA SER A 24 -20.66 24.71 -32.53
C SER A 24 -20.13 23.93 -33.75
N ALA A 25 -19.29 22.90 -33.57
CA ALA A 25 -18.81 22.07 -34.69
C ALA A 25 -18.69 20.57 -34.37
N ILE A 26 -19.06 20.14 -33.16
CA ILE A 26 -18.72 18.80 -32.70
C ILE A 26 -19.97 17.92 -32.70
N SER A 27 -19.99 16.93 -33.59
CA SER A 27 -20.92 15.81 -33.50
C SER A 27 -20.47 14.87 -32.38
N PHE A 28 -21.35 14.55 -31.44
CA PHE A 28 -21.06 13.61 -30.34
C PHE A 28 -22.00 12.41 -30.38
N TYR A 29 -21.46 11.24 -30.02
CA TYR A 29 -22.22 10.04 -29.72
C TYR A 29 -21.73 9.47 -28.40
N TYR A 30 -22.64 8.97 -27.57
CA TYR A 30 -22.29 8.27 -26.33
C TYR A 30 -22.56 6.78 -26.49
N ILE A 31 -21.53 5.95 -26.28
CA ILE A 31 -21.61 4.50 -26.38
C ILE A 31 -21.77 3.94 -24.97
N LEU A 32 -22.93 3.33 -24.71
CA LEU A 32 -23.21 2.66 -23.45
C LEU A 32 -22.95 1.16 -23.57
N ILE A 33 -22.61 0.54 -22.44
CA ILE A 33 -22.58 -0.92 -22.34
C ILE A 33 -23.98 -1.45 -22.69
N PRO A 34 -24.11 -2.34 -23.69
CA PRO A 34 -25.41 -2.87 -24.08
C PRO A 34 -26.02 -3.68 -22.92
N ARG A 35 -27.33 -3.52 -22.69
CA ARG A 35 -28.08 -4.46 -21.81
C ARG A 35 -27.92 -5.86 -22.40
N ARG A 36 -27.54 -6.84 -21.58
CA ARG A 36 -27.30 -8.23 -21.99
C ARG A 36 -28.44 -8.73 -22.88
N ASN A 37 -28.13 -9.07 -24.13
CA ASN A 37 -29.05 -9.75 -25.04
C ASN A 37 -28.86 -11.28 -24.85
N PRO A 38 -29.87 -12.06 -24.43
CA PRO A 38 -29.65 -13.44 -24.01
C PRO A 38 -29.47 -14.47 -25.15
N TRP A 39 -29.42 -14.09 -26.42
CA TRP A 39 -29.45 -15.07 -27.51
C TRP A 39 -28.47 -14.76 -28.65
N LYS A 40 -27.39 -15.55 -28.69
CA LYS A 40 -26.81 -16.19 -29.88
C LYS A 40 -25.74 -17.17 -29.41
N MET A 41 -26.08 -18.46 -29.41
CA MET A 41 -25.05 -19.51 -29.38
C MET A 41 -24.33 -19.48 -30.72
N ALA A 42 -23.15 -18.88 -30.74
CA ALA A 42 -22.16 -19.08 -31.80
C ALA A 42 -21.13 -20.10 -31.28
N MET A 43 -20.58 -20.90 -32.19
CA MET A 43 -19.63 -22.00 -31.96
C MET A 43 -18.54 -21.69 -30.93
N ALA A 44 -17.93 -22.75 -30.37
CA ALA A 44 -16.86 -22.73 -29.36
C ALA A 44 -15.86 -21.57 -29.53
N SER A 45 -16.21 -20.42 -28.96
CA SER A 45 -15.48 -19.17 -29.04
C SER A 45 -15.35 -18.63 -27.63
N LEU A 46 -14.21 -17.99 -27.34
CA LEU A 46 -13.88 -17.53 -26.00
C LEU A 46 -14.13 -16.02 -25.93
N TYR A 47 -15.20 -15.62 -25.23
CA TYR A 47 -15.45 -14.21 -24.90
C TYR A 47 -14.97 -13.92 -23.48
N ARG A 48 -13.76 -13.35 -23.39
CA ARG A 48 -13.01 -12.98 -22.16
C ARG A 48 -12.90 -14.12 -21.11
N ARG A 49 -12.01 -13.94 -20.14
CA ARG A 49 -11.94 -14.79 -18.93
C ARG A 49 -11.87 -13.87 -17.72
N SER A 50 -12.48 -14.30 -16.61
CA SER A 50 -12.32 -13.60 -15.34
C SER A 50 -10.85 -13.62 -14.92
N LEU A 51 -10.37 -12.51 -14.37
CA LEU A 51 -9.02 -12.41 -13.85
C LEU A 51 -8.92 -13.25 -12.57
N PRO A 52 -7.99 -14.22 -12.47
CA PRO A 52 -7.74 -14.93 -11.22
C PRO A 52 -7.16 -13.97 -10.17
N SER A 53 -7.91 -13.76 -9.09
CA SER A 53 -7.49 -12.97 -7.93
C SER A 53 -7.75 -13.78 -6.66
N PRO A 54 -6.74 -14.08 -5.82
CA PRO A 54 -5.30 -13.79 -5.98
C PRO A 54 -4.58 -14.66 -7.05
N PRO A 55 -3.38 -14.24 -7.54
CA PRO A 55 -2.58 -13.12 -7.04
C PRO A 55 -2.75 -11.78 -7.78
N ALA A 56 -3.58 -11.70 -8.83
CA ALA A 56 -3.69 -10.48 -9.65
C ALA A 56 -4.85 -9.56 -9.19
N ILE A 57 -4.62 -8.25 -9.23
CA ILE A 57 -5.66 -7.23 -8.97
C ILE A 57 -6.05 -6.60 -10.31
N ASP A 58 -7.35 -6.47 -10.59
CA ASP A 58 -7.82 -5.81 -11.81
C ASP A 58 -7.49 -4.32 -11.75
N PHE A 59 -6.77 -3.81 -12.75
CA PHE A 59 -6.38 -2.42 -12.87
C PHE A 59 -7.57 -1.45 -12.81
N SER A 60 -8.72 -1.86 -13.35
CA SER A 60 -9.94 -1.06 -13.40
C SER A 60 -10.79 -1.12 -12.13
N SER A 61 -10.46 -2.02 -11.19
CA SER A 61 -11.13 -2.16 -9.90
C SER A 61 -10.86 -0.96 -8.99
N ALA A 62 -11.65 -0.82 -7.92
CA ALA A 62 -11.41 0.21 -6.90
C ALA A 62 -10.01 0.07 -6.28
N GLU A 63 -9.59 -1.17 -5.96
CA GLU A 63 -8.27 -1.45 -5.42
C GLU A 63 -7.15 -1.12 -6.43
N GLY A 64 -7.30 -1.52 -7.70
CA GLY A 64 -6.34 -1.20 -8.76
C GLY A 64 -6.14 0.30 -8.96
N LYS A 65 -7.22 1.09 -8.90
CA LYS A 65 -7.18 2.56 -8.97
C LYS A 65 -6.50 3.19 -7.76
N LEU A 66 -6.75 2.69 -6.55
CA LEU A 66 -6.07 3.17 -5.33
C LEU A 66 -4.56 2.93 -5.43
N ILE A 67 -4.19 1.71 -5.82
CA ILE A 67 -2.81 1.30 -6.04
C ILE A 67 -2.13 2.18 -7.09
N PHE A 68 -2.81 2.49 -8.21
CA PHE A 68 -2.31 3.42 -9.22
C PHE A 68 -2.10 4.84 -8.67
N ASN A 69 -3.05 5.36 -7.90
CA ASN A 69 -2.96 6.71 -7.32
C ASN A 69 -1.80 6.83 -6.32
N GLU A 70 -1.61 5.84 -5.45
CA GLU A 70 -0.49 5.79 -4.52
C GLU A 70 0.86 5.83 -5.25
N ALA A 71 0.97 5.06 -6.33
CA ALA A 71 2.18 4.99 -7.16
C ALA A 71 2.49 6.30 -7.87
N LEU A 72 1.44 6.93 -8.41
CA LEU A 72 1.54 8.21 -9.08
C LEU A 72 2.00 9.30 -8.10
N GLN A 73 1.41 9.35 -6.90
CA GLN A 73 1.83 10.28 -5.84
C GLN A 73 3.27 10.05 -5.39
N LYS A 74 3.75 8.81 -5.44
CA LYS A 74 5.13 8.43 -5.11
C LYS A 74 6.13 8.64 -6.25
N GLY A 75 5.69 9.12 -7.42
CA GLY A 75 6.56 9.35 -8.58
C GLY A 75 7.09 8.07 -9.23
N THR A 76 6.50 6.90 -8.96
CA THR A 76 6.93 5.62 -9.55
C THR A 76 6.13 5.24 -10.80
N MET A 77 5.42 6.19 -11.39
CA MET A 77 4.56 5.99 -12.58
C MET A 77 4.88 6.95 -13.72
N GLU A 78 6.03 7.62 -13.70
CA GLU A 78 6.42 8.58 -14.75
C GLU A 78 6.45 7.92 -16.13
N GLY A 79 6.99 6.70 -16.22
CA GLY A 79 7.02 5.94 -17.47
C GLY A 79 5.62 5.56 -18.01
N PHE A 80 4.59 5.51 -17.16
CA PHE A 80 3.23 5.13 -17.57
C PHE A 80 2.64 6.14 -18.57
N PHE A 81 2.82 7.44 -18.36
CA PHE A 81 2.22 8.47 -19.21
C PHE A 81 2.72 8.43 -20.65
N ARG A 82 4.00 8.08 -20.84
CA ARG A 82 4.55 7.78 -22.17
C ARG A 82 3.87 6.54 -22.71
N LEU A 83 4.01 5.41 -22.03
CA LEU A 83 3.53 4.11 -22.53
C LEU A 83 2.03 4.10 -22.88
N ILE A 84 1.18 4.72 -22.06
CA ILE A 84 -0.27 4.73 -22.28
C ILE A 84 -0.65 5.55 -23.52
N SER A 85 0.12 6.58 -23.86
CA SER A 85 -0.10 7.41 -25.06
C SER A 85 0.14 6.63 -26.36
N TYR A 86 0.90 5.54 -26.29
CA TYR A 86 1.22 4.67 -27.43
C TYR A 86 0.58 3.29 -27.32
N PHE A 87 -0.25 3.05 -26.29
CA PHE A 87 -0.78 1.73 -25.99
C PHE A 87 -1.65 1.21 -27.13
N GLN A 88 -1.37 -0.02 -27.57
CA GLN A 88 -2.12 -0.69 -28.62
C GLN A 88 -2.41 -2.14 -28.28
N THR A 89 -3.46 -2.68 -28.90
CA THR A 89 -3.77 -4.11 -28.83
C THR A 89 -2.97 -4.83 -29.91
N GLN A 90 -2.34 -5.95 -29.53
CA GLN A 90 -1.65 -6.83 -30.47
C GLN A 90 -2.57 -7.24 -31.62
N SER A 91 -2.11 -7.14 -32.87
CA SER A 91 -2.95 -7.43 -34.03
C SER A 91 -3.18 -8.93 -34.23
N GLU A 92 -2.22 -9.74 -33.80
CA GLU A 92 -2.29 -11.21 -33.83
C GLU A 92 -2.08 -11.78 -32.42
N PRO A 93 -2.69 -12.93 -32.07
CA PRO A 93 -2.49 -13.58 -30.76
C PRO A 93 -1.02 -13.86 -30.41
N ALA A 94 -0.17 -14.08 -31.42
CA ALA A 94 1.26 -14.35 -31.25
C ALA A 94 2.15 -13.09 -31.26
N TYR A 95 1.61 -11.91 -31.59
CA TYR A 95 2.38 -10.67 -31.78
C TYR A 95 2.65 -9.87 -30.51
N CYS A 96 2.37 -10.43 -29.34
CA CYS A 96 2.56 -9.73 -28.06
C CYS A 96 3.95 -9.10 -27.89
N GLY A 97 5.02 -9.76 -28.34
CA GLY A 97 6.38 -9.22 -28.31
C GLY A 97 6.58 -8.04 -29.27
N LEU A 98 6.01 -8.10 -30.47
CA LEU A 98 6.05 -7.02 -31.47
C LEU A 98 5.24 -5.81 -30.99
N ALA A 99 4.04 -6.07 -30.44
CA ALA A 99 3.16 -5.05 -29.88
C ALA A 99 3.84 -4.29 -28.73
N SER A 100 4.47 -5.01 -27.82
CA SER A 100 5.20 -4.40 -26.70
C SER A 100 6.40 -3.60 -27.18
N LEU A 101 7.17 -4.14 -28.13
CA LEU A 101 8.35 -3.46 -28.62
C LEU A 101 7.99 -2.16 -29.37
N SER A 102 7.00 -2.20 -30.25
CA SER A 102 6.54 -1.01 -30.98
C SER A 102 6.01 0.09 -30.04
N VAL A 103 5.27 -0.27 -28.98
CA VAL A 103 4.86 0.70 -27.95
C VAL A 103 6.08 1.35 -27.28
N VAL A 104 7.11 0.57 -26.90
CA VAL A 104 8.34 1.10 -26.28
C VAL A 104 9.11 1.99 -27.23
N LEU A 105 9.32 1.57 -28.47
CA LEU A 105 10.08 2.33 -29.46
C LEU A 105 9.42 3.69 -29.74
N ASN A 106 8.09 3.71 -29.88
CA ASN A 106 7.34 4.95 -30.06
C ASN A 106 7.34 5.81 -28.77
N ALA A 107 7.24 5.20 -27.59
CA ALA A 107 7.33 5.90 -26.30
C ALA A 107 8.68 6.59 -26.09
N LEU A 108 9.77 5.94 -26.51
CA LEU A 108 11.12 6.49 -26.54
C LEU A 108 11.36 7.46 -27.71
N SER A 109 10.35 7.70 -28.54
CA SER A 109 10.44 8.58 -29.73
C SER A 109 11.57 8.19 -30.70
N ILE A 110 11.81 6.88 -30.85
CA ILE A 110 12.80 6.36 -31.80
C ILE A 110 12.19 6.43 -33.21
N ASP A 111 12.95 6.97 -34.15
CA ASP A 111 12.54 7.11 -35.54
C ASP A 111 12.81 5.81 -36.32
N PRO A 112 11.78 5.17 -36.91
CA PRO A 112 11.98 3.95 -37.69
C PRO A 112 12.76 4.17 -38.99
N GLY A 113 12.96 5.42 -39.43
CA GLY A 113 13.69 5.73 -40.66
C GLY A 113 12.96 5.36 -41.96
N ARG A 114 11.80 4.71 -41.87
CA ARG A 114 10.93 4.33 -42.97
C ARG A 114 9.47 4.69 -42.69
N LYS A 115 8.69 4.89 -43.76
CA LYS A 115 7.27 5.27 -43.68
C LYS A 115 6.41 4.11 -43.19
N TRP A 116 5.44 4.40 -42.32
CA TRP A 116 4.40 3.46 -41.92
C TRP A 116 3.14 3.65 -42.78
N LYS A 117 2.51 4.83 -42.71
CA LYS A 117 1.28 5.16 -43.45
C LYS A 117 1.36 6.58 -43.99
N GLY A 118 1.19 6.75 -45.30
CA GLY A 118 1.31 8.07 -45.94
C GLY A 118 2.68 8.72 -45.66
N PRO A 119 2.74 10.00 -45.23
CA PRO A 119 4.00 10.65 -44.86
C PRO A 119 4.49 10.28 -43.45
N TRP A 120 3.71 9.54 -42.65
CA TRP A 120 4.00 9.30 -41.24
C TRP A 120 5.02 8.18 -41.05
N ARG A 121 5.95 8.41 -40.11
CA ARG A 121 6.93 7.44 -39.64
C ARG A 121 6.59 7.07 -38.21
N TRP A 122 6.40 5.78 -37.97
CA TRP A 122 5.88 5.24 -36.73
C TRP A 122 6.22 3.76 -36.66
N PHE A 123 6.53 3.21 -35.48
CA PHE A 123 6.69 1.76 -35.35
C PHE A 123 5.35 1.07 -35.27
N ASP A 124 5.14 0.12 -36.18
CA ASP A 124 4.02 -0.81 -36.21
C ASP A 124 4.55 -2.25 -36.14
N GLU A 125 3.72 -3.18 -35.68
CA GLU A 125 4.08 -4.61 -35.56
C GLU A 125 4.57 -5.20 -36.89
N SER A 126 4.00 -4.75 -38.01
CA SER A 126 4.41 -5.15 -39.38
C SER A 126 5.81 -4.67 -39.80
N MET A 127 6.44 -3.81 -39.00
CA MET A 127 7.77 -3.24 -39.27
C MET A 127 8.87 -3.91 -38.43
N LEU A 128 8.56 -5.00 -37.72
CA LEU A 128 9.48 -5.67 -36.81
C LEU A 128 9.85 -7.06 -37.32
N ASP A 129 10.44 -7.09 -38.52
CA ASP A 129 10.68 -8.28 -39.34
C ASP A 129 12.17 -8.64 -39.56
N CYS A 130 13.10 -7.86 -38.98
CA CYS A 130 14.53 -7.98 -39.29
C CYS A 130 15.21 -9.23 -38.75
N CYS A 131 14.73 -9.81 -37.63
CA CYS A 131 15.36 -10.95 -36.97
C CYS A 131 14.57 -12.25 -37.11
N GLU A 132 13.29 -12.17 -37.42
CA GLU A 132 12.39 -13.31 -37.59
C GLU A 132 11.26 -12.90 -38.56
N PRO A 133 10.95 -13.69 -39.61
CA PRO A 133 9.87 -13.37 -40.52
C PRO A 133 8.52 -13.31 -39.82
N LEU A 134 7.69 -12.33 -40.17
CA LEU A 134 6.38 -12.09 -39.54
C LEU A 134 5.44 -13.30 -39.60
N GLU A 135 5.52 -14.13 -40.64
CA GLU A 135 4.74 -15.35 -40.77
C GLU A 135 5.13 -16.42 -39.74
N VAL A 136 6.43 -16.52 -39.43
CA VAL A 136 6.92 -17.42 -38.38
C VAL A 136 6.50 -16.89 -37.01
N VAL A 137 6.59 -15.58 -36.79
CA VAL A 137 6.14 -14.95 -35.55
C VAL A 137 4.63 -15.12 -35.35
N LYS A 138 3.85 -15.09 -36.44
CA LYS A 138 2.39 -15.24 -36.39
C LYS A 138 1.98 -16.65 -35.99
N ASP A 139 2.72 -17.66 -36.45
CA ASP A 139 2.48 -19.07 -36.11
C ASP A 139 2.99 -19.44 -34.71
N LYS A 140 4.22 -19.03 -34.36
CA LYS A 140 4.94 -19.57 -33.18
C LYS A 140 5.17 -18.56 -32.06
N GLY A 141 4.87 -17.29 -32.30
CA GLY A 141 5.31 -16.19 -31.44
C GLY A 141 6.81 -15.91 -31.59
N ILE A 142 7.34 -15.14 -30.65
CA ILE A 142 8.74 -14.68 -30.69
C ILE A 142 9.47 -14.98 -29.38
N SER A 143 10.73 -15.40 -29.50
CA SER A 143 11.58 -15.68 -28.35
C SER A 143 12.20 -14.41 -27.75
N PHE A 144 12.58 -14.46 -26.47
CA PHE A 144 13.26 -13.35 -25.77
C PHE A 144 14.46 -12.80 -26.56
N GLY A 145 15.35 -13.68 -27.02
CA GLY A 145 16.55 -13.26 -27.77
C GLY A 145 16.21 -12.59 -29.10
N LYS A 146 15.14 -13.03 -29.77
CA LYS A 146 14.68 -12.40 -31.03
C LYS A 146 14.07 -11.03 -30.78
N VAL A 147 13.33 -10.83 -29.69
CA VAL A 147 12.84 -9.49 -29.28
C VAL A 147 14.00 -8.53 -29.00
N VAL A 148 15.04 -8.99 -28.30
CA VAL A 148 16.26 -8.21 -28.06
C VAL A 148 16.94 -7.82 -29.38
N CYS A 149 17.05 -8.75 -30.32
CA CYS A 149 17.57 -8.49 -31.66
C CYS A 149 16.75 -7.43 -32.41
N LEU A 150 15.41 -7.56 -32.43
CA LEU A 150 14.53 -6.58 -33.06
C LEU A 150 14.70 -5.17 -32.47
N ALA A 151 14.84 -5.07 -31.15
CA ALA A 151 15.04 -3.80 -30.46
C ALA A 151 16.36 -3.13 -30.87
N HIS A 152 17.46 -3.90 -30.94
CA HIS A 152 18.74 -3.40 -31.43
C HIS A 152 18.68 -2.94 -32.89
N CYS A 153 18.10 -3.75 -33.78
CA CYS A 153 17.94 -3.40 -35.19
C CYS A 153 17.05 -2.17 -35.41
N SER A 154 16.15 -1.89 -34.47
CA SER A 154 15.28 -0.71 -34.48
C SER A 154 15.95 0.54 -33.90
N GLY A 155 17.24 0.46 -33.53
CA GLY A 155 18.01 1.60 -33.03
C GLY A 155 17.92 1.84 -31.52
N ALA A 156 17.31 0.93 -30.75
CA ALA A 156 17.27 1.05 -29.30
C ALA A 156 18.60 0.59 -28.64
N LYS A 157 18.98 1.26 -27.55
CA LYS A 157 19.99 0.73 -26.61
C LYS A 157 19.30 -0.27 -25.68
N VAL A 158 19.78 -1.52 -25.68
CA VAL A 158 19.13 -2.62 -24.95
C VAL A 158 20.12 -3.26 -23.98
N GLU A 159 19.67 -3.44 -22.73
CA GLU A 159 20.32 -4.28 -21.73
C GLU A 159 19.36 -5.45 -21.44
N ALA A 160 19.83 -6.68 -21.66
CA ALA A 160 18.99 -7.88 -21.60
C ALA A 160 19.48 -8.86 -20.54
N PHE A 161 18.60 -9.23 -19.63
CA PHE A 161 18.90 -10.14 -18.52
C PHE A 161 17.96 -11.33 -18.55
N ARG A 162 18.51 -12.55 -18.70
CA ARG A 162 17.74 -13.77 -18.45
C ARG A 162 17.65 -14.04 -16.95
N THR A 163 16.65 -14.82 -16.54
CA THR A 163 16.42 -15.17 -15.13
C THR A 163 17.62 -15.81 -14.45
N ASN A 164 18.44 -16.59 -15.18
CA ASN A 164 19.66 -17.21 -14.67
C ASN A 164 20.91 -16.29 -14.69
N GLN A 165 20.76 -15.05 -15.16
CA GLN A 165 21.85 -14.06 -15.28
C GLN A 165 21.65 -12.85 -14.35
N SER A 166 20.57 -12.84 -13.56
CA SER A 166 20.21 -11.73 -12.68
C SER A 166 19.57 -12.23 -11.40
N THR A 167 19.61 -11.42 -10.35
CA THR A 167 18.90 -11.66 -9.09
C THR A 167 17.52 -11.00 -9.10
N LEU A 168 16.66 -11.40 -8.16
CA LEU A 168 15.38 -10.75 -7.92
C LEU A 168 15.54 -9.29 -7.51
N GLU A 169 16.59 -8.98 -6.75
CA GLU A 169 16.92 -7.62 -6.33
C GLU A 169 17.28 -6.74 -7.52
N ASN A 170 18.17 -7.21 -8.41
CA ASN A 170 18.49 -6.51 -9.65
C ASN A 170 17.24 -6.26 -10.49
N PHE A 171 16.36 -7.25 -10.61
CA PHE A 171 15.08 -7.09 -11.31
C PHE A 171 14.25 -5.96 -10.68
N ARG A 172 14.07 -5.93 -9.36
CA ARG A 172 13.34 -4.86 -8.66
C ARG A 172 13.96 -3.49 -8.91
N ASN A 173 15.29 -3.40 -8.86
CA ASN A 173 16.03 -2.16 -9.12
C ASN A 173 15.80 -1.66 -10.55
N PHE A 174 15.83 -2.54 -11.55
CA PHE A 174 15.52 -2.17 -12.93
C PHE A 174 14.08 -1.70 -13.11
N VAL A 175 13.12 -2.34 -12.44
CA VAL A 175 11.74 -1.90 -12.55
C VAL A 175 11.55 -0.52 -11.93
N VAL A 176 12.08 -0.28 -10.72
CA VAL A 176 12.02 1.05 -10.09
C VAL A 176 12.64 2.10 -11.00
N LYS A 177 13.84 1.84 -11.54
CA LYS A 177 14.53 2.75 -12.47
C LYS A 177 13.67 3.08 -13.71
N CYS A 178 13.01 2.08 -14.30
CA CYS A 178 12.19 2.29 -15.50
C CYS A 178 10.80 2.86 -15.21
N SER A 179 10.34 2.80 -13.95
CA SER A 179 9.02 3.31 -13.57
C SER A 179 9.08 4.77 -13.08
N THR A 180 10.23 5.20 -12.54
CA THR A 180 10.49 6.59 -12.12
C THR A 180 11.08 7.47 -13.23
N SER A 181 11.28 6.93 -14.44
CA SER A 181 11.85 7.66 -15.58
C SER A 181 10.94 7.57 -16.81
N ASP A 182 10.96 8.60 -17.66
CA ASP A 182 10.27 8.64 -18.94
C ASP A 182 11.19 8.32 -20.14
N ASN A 183 12.48 8.12 -19.90
CA ASN A 183 13.51 7.89 -20.94
C ASN A 183 14.04 6.45 -21.02
N CYS A 184 13.52 5.56 -20.17
CA CYS A 184 13.84 4.14 -20.21
C CYS A 184 12.62 3.31 -19.85
N HIS A 185 12.45 2.18 -20.53
CA HIS A 185 11.30 1.31 -20.36
C HIS A 185 11.75 -0.14 -20.30
N MET A 186 10.99 -0.95 -19.55
CA MET A 186 11.26 -2.36 -19.36
C MET A 186 10.19 -3.21 -20.05
N ILE A 187 10.63 -4.22 -20.80
CA ILE A 187 9.78 -5.29 -21.32
C ILE A 187 10.14 -6.57 -20.58
N SER A 188 9.14 -7.20 -19.94
CA SER A 188 9.33 -8.45 -19.21
C SER A 188 8.67 -9.63 -19.94
N THR A 189 9.34 -10.79 -19.89
CA THR A 189 8.84 -12.06 -20.41
C THR A 189 8.59 -13.02 -19.28
N TYR A 190 7.37 -13.55 -19.18
CA TYR A 190 7.00 -14.42 -18.08
C TYR A 190 5.99 -15.48 -18.53
N HIS A 191 5.95 -16.60 -17.79
CA HIS A 191 4.99 -17.66 -18.02
C HIS A 191 3.70 -17.39 -17.24
N ARG A 192 2.58 -17.15 -17.93
CA ARG A 192 1.29 -16.80 -17.31
C ARG A 192 0.71 -17.87 -16.40
N GLY A 193 1.06 -19.15 -16.60
CA GLY A 193 0.61 -20.25 -15.75
C GLY A 193 0.98 -20.05 -14.28
N VAL A 194 2.08 -19.35 -13.99
CA VAL A 194 2.49 -18.99 -12.62
C VAL A 194 1.46 -18.09 -11.94
N PHE A 195 0.80 -17.22 -12.71
CA PHE A 195 -0.26 -16.32 -12.24
C PHE A 195 -1.67 -16.89 -12.45
N LYS A 196 -1.79 -18.18 -12.80
CA LYS A 196 -3.06 -18.84 -13.18
C LYS A 196 -3.77 -18.17 -14.37
N GLN A 197 -3.07 -17.32 -15.12
CA GLN A 197 -3.57 -16.65 -16.31
C GLN A 197 -3.29 -17.48 -17.56
N PHE A 198 -4.07 -17.27 -18.62
CA PHE A 198 -3.94 -18.00 -19.89
C PHE A 198 -3.33 -17.12 -21.00
N CYS A 199 -2.62 -17.77 -21.94
CA CYS A 199 -1.93 -17.22 -23.12
C CYS A 199 -0.60 -16.49 -22.85
N VAL A 200 0.42 -16.65 -23.71
CA VAL A 200 1.74 -16.00 -23.59
C VAL A 200 1.63 -14.56 -24.08
N VAL A 201 1.95 -13.57 -23.24
CA VAL A 201 1.91 -12.16 -23.66
C VAL A 201 3.03 -11.37 -22.97
N PHE A 202 3.81 -10.62 -23.76
CA PHE A 202 4.64 -9.51 -23.28
C PHE A 202 3.71 -8.36 -22.89
N ARG A 203 3.77 -7.88 -21.66
CA ARG A 203 3.01 -6.70 -21.24
C ARG A 203 3.87 -5.80 -20.36
N PHE A 204 3.56 -4.52 -20.42
CA PHE A 204 4.05 -3.52 -19.49
C PHE A 204 3.64 -3.87 -18.07
N MET A 205 4.62 -3.75 -17.16
CA MET A 205 4.41 -3.94 -15.74
C MET A 205 4.28 -2.56 -15.11
N LEU A 206 3.09 -2.23 -14.61
CA LEU A 206 2.89 -1.06 -13.76
C LEU A 206 3.24 -1.47 -12.34
N ILE A 207 4.37 -0.97 -11.83
CA ILE A 207 4.74 -1.17 -10.43
C ILE A 207 4.27 0.03 -9.64
N SER A 208 3.26 -0.24 -8.84
CA SER A 208 2.61 0.73 -8.02
C SER A 208 3.20 0.87 -6.62
N ARG A 209 3.90 -0.16 -6.18
CA ARG A 209 4.55 -0.21 -4.89
C ARG A 209 5.91 -0.84 -5.08
N PRO A 210 7.02 -0.09 -4.89
CA PRO A 210 8.23 -0.75 -4.42
C PRO A 210 7.81 -1.61 -3.22
N HIS A 211 8.36 -2.82 -3.10
CA HIS A 211 8.25 -3.56 -1.85
C HIS A 211 8.96 -2.74 -0.77
N ARG A 212 8.26 -1.78 -0.17
CA ARG A 212 8.63 -1.23 1.11
C ARG A 212 8.22 -2.28 2.11
N GLU A 213 9.20 -2.75 2.86
CA GLU A 213 8.93 -3.50 4.07
C GLU A 213 7.98 -2.65 4.94
N PRO A 214 6.89 -3.22 5.46
CA PRO A 214 5.88 -2.43 6.14
C PRO A 214 6.51 -1.73 7.34
N GLY A 215 6.60 -0.39 7.28
CA GLY A 215 6.96 0.45 8.43
C GLY A 215 5.85 0.53 9.48
N LEU A 216 4.97 -0.48 9.50
CA LEU A 216 3.78 -0.49 10.36
C LEU A 216 4.21 -0.60 11.82
N LEU A 217 3.70 0.31 12.64
CA LEU A 217 3.95 0.29 14.08
C LEU A 217 2.87 -0.49 14.82
N TYR A 218 1.62 -0.41 14.39
CA TYR A 218 0.48 -0.94 15.11
C TYR A 218 -0.46 -1.76 14.23
N THR A 219 -1.15 -2.70 14.87
CA THR A 219 -2.18 -3.54 14.25
C THR A 219 -3.30 -3.85 15.24
N LEU A 220 -4.52 -4.00 14.76
CA LEU A 220 -5.66 -4.39 15.58
C LEU A 220 -5.75 -5.92 15.70
N SER A 221 -5.82 -6.41 16.93
CA SER A 221 -5.90 -7.81 17.32
C SER A 221 -7.34 -8.23 17.54
N CYS A 222 -7.69 -9.37 16.93
CA CYS A 222 -8.98 -10.04 17.11
C CYS A 222 -8.82 -11.45 17.71
N LYS A 223 -7.72 -11.70 18.43
CA LYS A 223 -7.39 -13.04 18.97
C LYS A 223 -8.46 -13.58 19.91
N ASP A 224 -9.14 -12.71 20.64
CA ASP A 224 -10.20 -13.07 21.60
C ASP A 224 -11.41 -12.15 21.39
N GLU A 225 -12.61 -12.58 21.81
CA GLU A 225 -13.88 -11.87 21.56
C GLU A 225 -13.96 -10.46 22.19
N SER A 226 -12.97 -10.07 22.98
CA SER A 226 -12.94 -8.77 23.65
C SER A 226 -12.76 -7.61 22.66
N TRP A 227 -12.32 -7.88 21.42
CA TRP A 227 -12.32 -6.89 20.33
C TRP A 227 -13.73 -6.35 20.04
N ILE A 228 -14.79 -7.13 20.27
CA ILE A 228 -16.18 -6.76 19.98
C ILE A 228 -16.62 -5.60 20.88
N SER A 229 -16.32 -5.70 22.19
CA SER A 229 -16.69 -4.65 23.15
C SER A 229 -15.89 -3.38 22.91
N ILE A 230 -14.61 -3.49 22.54
CA ILE A 230 -13.75 -2.34 22.22
C ILE A 230 -14.19 -1.67 20.91
N ALA A 231 -14.48 -2.44 19.86
CA ALA A 231 -14.98 -1.90 18.60
C ALA A 231 -16.30 -1.15 18.80
N LYS A 232 -17.21 -1.71 19.62
CA LYS A 232 -18.44 -1.03 20.04
C LYS A 232 -18.14 0.27 20.78
N TYR A 233 -17.24 0.23 21.75
CA TYR A 233 -16.84 1.39 22.54
C TYR A 233 -16.34 2.54 21.65
N LEU A 234 -15.37 2.26 20.77
CA LEU A 234 -14.76 3.26 19.88
C LEU A 234 -15.77 3.85 18.89
N LYS A 235 -16.71 3.04 18.41
CA LYS A 235 -17.67 3.42 17.37
C LYS A 235 -18.92 4.11 17.90
N GLU A 236 -19.46 3.64 19.03
CA GLU A 236 -20.76 4.06 19.54
C GLU A 236 -20.63 4.87 20.82
N ASP A 237 -19.84 4.37 21.77
CA ASP A 237 -19.78 4.97 23.10
C ASP A 237 -18.92 6.23 23.10
N VAL A 238 -17.77 6.26 22.42
CA VAL A 238 -16.93 7.47 22.32
C VAL A 238 -17.72 8.65 21.76
N PRO A 239 -18.41 8.57 20.60
CA PRO A 239 -19.24 9.67 20.11
C PRO A 239 -20.33 10.09 21.11
N ARG A 240 -20.99 9.14 21.78
CA ARG A 240 -22.03 9.44 22.79
C ARG A 240 -21.45 10.13 24.02
N LEU A 241 -20.29 9.71 24.49
CA LEU A 241 -19.60 10.25 25.66
C LEU A 241 -19.21 11.71 25.42
N VAL A 242 -18.58 12.01 24.27
CA VAL A 242 -18.18 13.39 23.95
C VAL A 242 -19.36 14.32 23.64
N SER A 243 -20.51 13.75 23.26
CA SER A 243 -21.75 14.51 23.00
C SER A 243 -22.56 14.80 24.27
N SER A 244 -22.55 13.86 25.22
CA SER A 244 -23.39 13.91 26.43
C SER A 244 -22.73 14.68 27.56
N GLN A 245 -21.41 14.58 27.70
CA GLN A 245 -20.66 15.27 28.75
C GLN A 245 -20.34 16.71 28.37
N HIS A 246 -20.25 17.60 29.36
CA HIS A 246 -19.82 18.97 29.15
C HIS A 246 -18.30 19.04 28.98
N VAL A 247 -17.83 18.82 27.75
CA VAL A 247 -16.43 18.99 27.36
C VAL A 247 -16.19 20.41 26.85
N ASP A 248 -15.20 21.11 27.41
CA ASP A 248 -14.82 22.50 27.06
C ASP A 248 -13.33 22.63 26.68
N SER A 249 -12.60 21.52 26.67
CA SER A 249 -11.16 21.48 26.37
C SER A 249 -10.77 20.10 25.84
N VAL A 250 -9.67 20.06 25.08
CA VAL A 250 -9.09 18.80 24.56
C VAL A 250 -8.74 17.86 25.72
N ASP A 251 -8.17 18.37 26.80
CA ASP A 251 -7.79 17.57 27.98
C ASP A 251 -9.01 16.90 28.63
N LYS A 252 -10.19 17.56 28.66
CA LYS A 252 -11.42 16.92 29.13
C LYS A 252 -11.93 15.86 28.16
N ILE A 253 -11.82 16.07 26.85
CA ILE A 253 -12.15 15.03 25.85
C ILE A 253 -11.27 13.80 26.08
N LEU A 254 -9.95 14.00 26.18
CA LEU A 254 -9.00 12.93 26.46
C LEU A 254 -9.33 12.22 27.78
N SER A 255 -9.66 12.97 28.83
CA SER A 255 -10.07 12.39 30.12
C SER A 255 -11.33 11.54 30.01
N VAL A 256 -12.34 11.97 29.24
CA VAL A 256 -13.58 11.22 29.07
C VAL A 256 -13.33 9.92 28.31
N VAL A 257 -12.58 10.00 27.21
CA VAL A 257 -12.25 8.83 26.40
C VAL A 257 -11.35 7.87 27.18
N PHE A 258 -10.34 8.37 27.90
CA PHE A 258 -9.40 7.52 28.62
C PHE A 258 -10.03 6.81 29.82
N LYS A 259 -10.80 7.53 30.66
CA LYS A 259 -11.45 6.94 31.86
C LYS A 259 -12.53 5.92 31.54
N SER A 260 -13.06 5.94 30.32
CA SER A 260 -14.07 4.98 29.85
C SER A 260 -13.48 3.86 28.98
N LEU A 261 -12.15 3.78 28.83
CA LEU A 261 -11.52 2.69 28.08
C LEU A 261 -11.81 1.32 28.73
N PRO A 262 -12.15 0.30 27.92
CA PRO A 262 -12.24 -1.08 28.41
C PRO A 262 -10.91 -1.58 28.99
N SER A 263 -10.94 -2.38 30.06
CA SER A 263 -9.74 -2.86 30.77
C SER A 263 -8.81 -3.74 29.92
N ASN A 264 -9.35 -4.36 28.87
CA ASN A 264 -8.66 -5.19 27.90
C ASN A 264 -8.14 -4.41 26.68
N PHE A 265 -8.22 -3.07 26.69
CA PHE A 265 -7.85 -2.22 25.56
C PHE A 265 -6.41 -2.45 25.07
N ASN A 266 -5.47 -2.65 26.00
CA ASN A 266 -4.05 -2.92 25.67
C ASN A 266 -3.82 -4.26 24.95
N GLN A 267 -4.86 -5.11 24.83
CA GLN A 267 -4.79 -6.35 24.05
C GLN A 267 -5.27 -6.17 22.61
N PHE A 268 -6.02 -5.10 22.35
CA PHE A 268 -6.68 -4.81 21.09
C PHE A 268 -5.77 -4.12 20.08
N ILE A 269 -5.13 -3.02 20.43
CA ILE A 269 -4.10 -2.41 19.58
C ILE A 269 -2.75 -2.96 20.00
N ARG A 270 -2.03 -3.57 19.06
CA ARG A 270 -0.76 -4.25 19.31
C ARG A 270 0.34 -3.59 18.51
N TRP A 271 1.49 -3.43 19.16
CA TRP A 271 2.72 -3.11 18.48
C TRP A 271 3.15 -4.26 17.56
N VAL A 272 3.52 -3.92 16.32
CA VAL A 272 4.06 -4.85 15.33
C VAL A 272 5.55 -5.02 15.62
N ALA A 273 5.86 -6.02 16.43
CA ALA A 273 7.23 -6.35 16.80
C ALA A 273 7.99 -7.01 15.64
N GLU A 274 9.23 -6.58 15.40
CA GLU A 274 10.13 -7.23 14.45
C GLU A 274 10.96 -8.29 15.20
N ILE A 275 10.78 -9.56 14.84
CA ILE A 275 11.55 -10.66 15.45
C ILE A 275 12.87 -10.80 14.70
N ARG A 276 13.97 -10.73 15.44
CA ARG A 276 15.31 -11.03 14.93
C ARG A 276 15.55 -12.53 15.05
N ILE A 277 15.69 -13.19 13.91
CA ILE A 277 16.10 -14.59 13.88
C ILE A 277 17.62 -14.61 13.97
N THR A 278 18.16 -15.08 15.09
CA THR A 278 19.61 -15.20 15.31
C THR A 278 20.14 -16.39 14.50
N GLU A 279 20.16 -16.31 13.18
CA GLU A 279 20.64 -17.41 12.33
C GLU A 279 22.17 -17.46 12.20
N ASP A 280 22.92 -16.43 12.61
CA ASP A 280 24.38 -16.47 12.58
C ASP A 280 25.00 -15.64 13.69
N SER A 281 26.24 -15.96 14.05
CA SER A 281 27.04 -15.44 15.16
C SER A 281 27.38 -13.93 15.10
N ASN A 282 26.66 -13.15 14.29
CA ASN A 282 26.89 -11.72 14.08
C ASN A 282 26.11 -10.86 15.08
N GLN A 283 26.84 -10.03 15.82
CA GLN A 283 26.24 -9.06 16.74
C GLN A 283 25.58 -7.87 16.04
N ASN A 284 25.86 -7.64 14.75
CA ASN A 284 25.38 -6.48 13.99
C ASN A 284 24.03 -6.72 13.30
N LEU A 285 23.30 -5.64 13.02
CA LEU A 285 22.05 -5.68 12.25
C LEU A 285 22.33 -5.86 10.75
N SER A 286 21.51 -6.67 10.07
CA SER A 286 21.54 -6.79 8.61
C SER A 286 21.08 -5.48 7.94
N PRO A 287 21.47 -5.22 6.67
CA PRO A 287 20.97 -4.06 5.94
C PRO A 287 19.44 -4.01 5.86
N GLU A 288 18.77 -5.15 5.75
CA GLU A 288 17.30 -5.25 5.76
C GLU A 288 16.73 -4.91 7.15
N GLU A 289 17.31 -5.46 8.22
CA GLU A 289 16.90 -5.14 9.60
C GLU A 289 17.03 -3.64 9.89
N LYS A 290 18.13 -3.01 9.45
CA LYS A 290 18.35 -1.57 9.56
C LYS A 290 17.31 -0.77 8.77
N SER A 291 17.03 -1.19 7.53
CA SER A 291 16.01 -0.57 6.68
C SER A 291 14.63 -0.57 7.34
N ARG A 292 14.17 -1.73 7.84
CA ARG A 292 12.89 -1.87 8.55
C ARG A 292 12.84 -1.02 9.81
N LEU A 293 13.90 -1.07 10.62
CA LEU A 293 13.98 -0.33 11.87
C LEU A 293 13.92 1.18 11.65
N ASN A 294 14.68 1.69 10.67
CA ASN A 294 14.69 3.11 10.31
C ASN A 294 13.30 3.59 9.88
N LEU A 295 12.56 2.80 9.09
CA LEU A 295 11.19 3.17 8.69
C LEU A 295 10.28 3.31 9.90
N LYS A 296 10.33 2.36 10.84
CA LYS A 296 9.52 2.40 12.07
C LYS A 296 9.92 3.56 12.99
N GLN A 297 11.21 3.87 13.08
CA GLN A 297 11.71 5.03 13.84
C GLN A 297 11.19 6.35 13.26
N VAL A 298 11.15 6.48 11.92
CA VAL A 298 10.59 7.67 11.25
C VAL A 298 9.11 7.80 11.58
N VAL A 299 8.31 6.72 11.47
CA VAL A 299 6.88 6.78 11.80
C VAL A 299 6.68 7.15 13.27
N LEU A 300 7.45 6.56 14.18
CA LEU A 300 7.34 6.84 15.63
C LEU A 300 7.67 8.30 15.93
N LYS A 301 8.74 8.83 15.31
CA LYS A 301 9.08 10.24 15.40
C LYS A 301 7.97 11.14 14.89
N GLU A 302 7.35 10.80 13.75
CA GLU A 302 6.22 11.56 13.22
C GLU A 302 5.02 11.54 14.17
N VAL A 303 4.76 10.43 14.90
CA VAL A 303 3.73 10.37 15.96
C VAL A 303 4.05 11.39 17.07
N HIS A 304 5.28 11.38 17.59
CA HIS A 304 5.72 12.28 18.67
C HIS A 304 5.64 13.77 18.29
N GLU A 305 5.85 14.08 17.01
CA GLU A 305 5.82 15.45 16.50
C GLU A 305 4.40 16.02 16.36
N THR A 306 3.36 15.17 16.42
CA THR A 306 1.97 15.64 16.31
C THR A 306 1.52 16.48 17.50
N GLU A 307 0.69 17.50 17.24
CA GLU A 307 0.08 18.30 18.31
C GLU A 307 -0.83 17.45 19.22
N LEU A 308 -1.47 16.41 18.68
CA LEU A 308 -2.29 15.48 19.46
C LEU A 308 -1.45 14.70 20.47
N PHE A 309 -0.27 14.22 20.09
CA PHE A 309 0.65 13.53 21.00
C PHE A 309 1.06 14.44 22.17
N LYS A 310 1.35 15.71 21.91
CA LYS A 310 1.70 16.68 22.98
C LYS A 310 0.57 16.84 24.00
N HIS A 311 -0.68 16.92 23.54
CA HIS A 311 -1.85 16.94 24.43
C HIS A 311 -1.98 15.65 25.24
N ILE A 312 -1.80 14.49 24.61
CA ILE A 312 -1.91 13.17 25.25
C ILE A 312 -0.81 12.97 26.29
N SER A 313 0.45 13.23 25.94
CA SER A 313 1.60 13.07 26.84
C SER A 313 1.42 13.94 28.09
N LYS A 314 1.01 15.20 27.92
CA LYS A 314 0.68 16.10 29.05
C LYS A 314 -0.46 15.56 29.90
N PHE A 315 -1.53 15.06 29.28
CA PHE A 315 -2.68 14.51 29.99
C PHE A 315 -2.32 13.23 30.77
N LEU A 316 -1.65 12.27 30.15
CA LEU A 316 -1.30 10.98 30.77
C LEU A 316 -0.32 11.15 31.92
N SER A 317 0.64 12.08 31.78
CA SER A 317 1.51 12.50 32.88
C SER A 317 0.71 13.07 34.07
N SER A 318 -0.34 13.87 33.81
CA SER A 318 -1.16 14.46 34.88
C SER A 318 -2.02 13.46 35.66
N VAL A 319 -2.38 12.32 35.06
CA VAL A 319 -3.14 11.25 35.72
C VAL A 319 -2.26 10.18 36.34
N GLY A 320 -0.93 10.35 36.29
CA GLY A 320 0.04 9.39 36.83
C GLY A 320 -0.01 8.03 36.12
N TYR A 321 -0.32 8.02 34.82
CA TYR A 321 -0.29 6.80 34.05
C TYR A 321 1.17 6.39 33.80
N GLU A 322 1.62 5.31 34.44
CA GLU A 322 2.89 4.65 34.15
C GLU A 322 2.61 3.43 33.28
N ASP A 323 3.14 3.43 32.06
CA ASP A 323 3.09 2.26 31.19
C ASP A 323 4.19 1.26 31.58
N SER A 324 3.82 -0.01 31.72
CA SER A 324 4.79 -1.06 32.04
C SER A 324 5.35 -1.63 30.73
N MET A 325 6.39 -0.98 30.20
CA MET A 325 7.18 -1.42 29.04
C MET A 325 7.54 -2.92 29.11
N THR A 326 7.89 -3.40 30.31
CA THR A 326 8.21 -4.80 30.59
C THR A 326 7.10 -5.75 30.16
N TYR A 327 5.84 -5.36 30.32
CA TYR A 327 4.69 -6.18 29.95
C TYR A 327 4.51 -6.28 28.42
N ALA A 328 4.64 -5.17 27.69
CA ALA A 328 4.49 -5.16 26.23
C ALA A 328 5.62 -5.95 25.54
N ALA A 329 6.88 -5.71 25.96
CA ALA A 329 8.03 -6.44 25.47
C ALA A 329 7.99 -7.93 25.82
N ALA A 330 7.67 -8.28 27.08
CA ALA A 330 7.53 -9.68 27.50
C ALA A 330 6.46 -10.41 26.69
N LYS A 331 5.33 -9.74 26.42
CA LYS A 331 4.23 -10.30 25.62
C LYS A 331 4.61 -10.49 24.15
N ALA A 332 5.36 -9.55 23.58
CA ALA A 332 5.91 -9.69 22.23
C ALA A 332 6.92 -10.84 22.15
N CYS A 333 7.79 -11.01 23.16
CA CYS A 333 8.73 -12.13 23.26
C CYS A 333 8.01 -13.48 23.34
N CYS A 334 6.99 -13.61 24.21
CA CYS A 334 6.17 -14.83 24.31
C CYS A 334 5.52 -15.18 22.97
N GLN A 335 4.96 -14.20 22.26
CA GLN A 335 4.34 -14.41 20.95
C GLN A 335 5.37 -14.77 19.86
N GLY A 336 6.56 -14.17 19.91
CA GLY A 336 7.65 -14.58 19.04
C GLY A 336 8.06 -16.03 19.25
N ALA A 337 8.14 -16.48 20.51
CA ALA A 337 8.42 -17.88 20.85
C ALA A 337 7.32 -18.84 20.34
N GLU A 338 6.04 -18.47 20.43
CA GLU A 338 4.93 -19.24 19.84
C GLU A 338 5.13 -19.46 18.33
N ILE A 339 5.49 -18.40 17.59
CA ILE A 339 5.71 -18.45 16.14
C ILE A 339 6.92 -19.31 15.80
N LEU A 340 8.04 -19.11 16.50
CA LEU A 340 9.29 -19.85 16.26
C LEU A 340 9.19 -21.34 16.61
N SER A 341 8.36 -21.69 17.61
CA SER A 341 8.16 -23.08 18.04
C SER A 341 7.04 -23.81 17.30
N GLY A 342 6.23 -23.11 16.49
CA GLY A 342 5.14 -23.68 15.70
C GLY A 342 4.00 -24.30 16.52
N CYS A 343 3.86 -23.95 17.80
CA CYS A 343 2.92 -24.57 18.73
C CYS A 343 1.94 -23.56 19.34
N SER A 344 0.63 -23.80 19.17
CA SER A 344 -0.44 -22.91 19.66
C SER A 344 -1.05 -23.32 21.01
N SER A 345 -0.51 -24.33 21.70
CA SER A 345 -1.30 -25.13 22.67
C SER A 345 -0.97 -24.98 24.16
N LYS A 346 0.02 -24.16 24.58
CA LYS A 346 0.24 -23.83 26.00
C LYS A 346 0.88 -22.44 26.17
N GLU A 347 0.50 -21.76 27.25
CA GLU A 347 0.89 -20.38 27.60
C GLU A 347 2.41 -20.29 27.85
N PHE A 348 3.12 -19.54 27.00
CA PHE A 348 4.52 -19.21 27.19
C PHE A 348 4.65 -18.13 28.28
N CYS A 349 5.57 -18.32 29.23
CA CYS A 349 5.84 -17.33 30.27
C CYS A 349 7.21 -16.67 30.02
N CYS A 350 7.25 -15.34 29.88
CA CYS A 350 8.49 -14.60 29.78
C CYS A 350 9.07 -14.42 31.19
N ARG A 351 10.25 -14.98 31.44
CA ARG A 351 10.90 -14.94 32.77
C ARG A 351 11.64 -13.63 32.99
N GLU A 352 12.39 -13.19 31.99
CA GLU A 352 13.19 -11.97 32.03
C GLU A 352 13.16 -11.28 30.66
N THR A 353 13.15 -9.94 30.67
CA THR A 353 13.37 -9.11 29.47
C THR A 353 14.55 -8.18 29.75
N CYS A 354 15.54 -8.16 28.87
CA CYS A 354 16.67 -7.26 28.95
C CYS A 354 16.76 -6.40 27.67
N VAL A 355 17.03 -5.12 27.85
CA VAL A 355 17.22 -4.18 26.75
C VAL A 355 18.72 -4.10 26.45
N THR A 356 19.09 -4.32 25.20
CA THR A 356 20.49 -4.25 24.74
C THR A 356 20.59 -3.36 23.50
N CYS A 357 21.62 -2.52 23.46
CA CYS A 357 21.87 -1.65 22.32
C CYS A 357 22.88 -2.31 21.38
N VAL A 358 22.55 -2.41 20.08
CA VAL A 358 23.49 -2.88 19.07
C VAL A 358 24.28 -1.68 18.56
N LYS A 359 25.61 -1.72 18.73
CA LYS A 359 26.53 -0.67 18.26
C LYS A 359 27.15 -1.09 16.93
N GLY A 360 27.22 -0.14 16.00
CA GLY A 360 27.88 -0.32 14.71
C GLY A 360 29.39 -0.17 14.77
N PRO A 361 30.09 -0.39 13.63
CA PRO A 361 31.50 -0.06 13.49
C PRO A 361 31.68 1.47 13.54
N GLY A 362 31.78 2.01 14.76
CA GLY A 362 31.86 3.45 15.03
C GLY A 362 31.24 3.92 16.36
N GLU A 363 30.83 3.02 17.26
CA GLU A 363 30.22 3.32 18.58
C GLU A 363 28.87 4.06 18.57
N THR A 364 28.37 4.49 17.40
CA THR A 364 27.00 4.96 17.21
C THR A 364 26.02 3.78 17.28
N ALA A 365 24.94 3.94 18.04
CA ALA A 365 23.89 2.94 18.15
C ALA A 365 23.21 2.71 16.80
N GLU A 366 23.18 1.47 16.32
CA GLU A 366 22.54 1.07 15.07
C GLU A 366 21.09 0.62 15.26
N GLY A 367 20.71 0.27 16.49
CA GLY A 367 19.35 -0.08 16.84
C GLY A 367 19.24 -0.68 18.25
N THR A 368 18.02 -0.66 18.79
CA THR A 368 17.72 -1.31 20.06
C THR A 368 17.19 -2.72 19.84
N VAL A 369 17.78 -3.68 20.57
CA VAL A 369 17.29 -5.06 20.67
C VAL A 369 16.77 -5.32 22.07
N VAL A 370 15.52 -5.74 22.19
CA VAL A 370 14.98 -6.30 23.44
C VAL A 370 15.03 -7.81 23.37
N THR A 371 15.76 -8.41 24.30
CA THR A 371 15.91 -9.85 24.43
C THR A 371 14.99 -10.34 25.53
N GLY A 372 14.08 -11.26 25.21
CA GLY A 372 13.28 -11.99 26.20
C GLY A 372 13.72 -13.44 26.33
N VAL A 373 13.78 -13.94 27.57
CA VAL A 373 13.91 -15.38 27.85
C VAL A 373 12.53 -15.93 28.15
N VAL A 374 12.02 -16.76 27.24
CA VAL A 374 10.69 -17.36 27.32
C VAL A 374 10.83 -18.82 27.75
N VAL A 375 10.06 -19.24 28.76
CA VAL A 375 10.13 -20.60 29.32
C VAL A 375 8.89 -21.39 28.92
N ARG A 376 9.11 -22.63 28.46
CA ARG A 376 8.05 -23.62 28.19
C ARG A 376 8.45 -24.98 28.72
N ASP A 377 7.63 -25.57 29.60
CA ASP A 377 7.83 -26.92 30.16
C ASP A 377 9.29 -27.17 30.68
N GLY A 378 9.94 -26.12 31.22
CA GLY A 378 11.32 -26.16 31.73
C GLY A 378 12.42 -25.89 30.71
N SER A 379 12.09 -25.75 29.42
CA SER A 379 13.02 -25.33 28.36
C SER A 379 13.01 -23.82 28.18
N GLU A 380 14.20 -23.21 28.06
CA GLU A 380 14.37 -21.77 27.84
C GLU A 380 14.60 -21.49 26.34
N GLN A 381 13.86 -20.53 25.81
CA GLN A 381 14.01 -20.02 24.45
C GLN A 381 14.28 -18.53 24.48
N LYS A 382 15.37 -18.10 23.85
CA LYS A 382 15.73 -16.70 23.70
C LYS A 382 15.04 -16.12 22.46
N VAL A 383 14.39 -14.97 22.60
CA VAL A 383 13.74 -14.23 21.51
C VAL A 383 14.29 -12.82 21.50
N ASP A 384 14.89 -12.41 20.38
CA ASP A 384 15.38 -11.06 20.17
C ASP A 384 14.36 -10.25 19.35
N LEU A 385 14.01 -9.05 19.81
CA LEU A 385 13.06 -8.13 19.19
C LEU A 385 13.78 -6.84 18.80
N LEU A 386 13.57 -6.37 17.56
CA LEU A 386 14.03 -5.05 17.13
C LEU A 386 12.97 -4.01 17.48
N VAL A 387 13.36 -2.99 18.25
CA VAL A 387 12.44 -1.95 18.74
C VAL A 387 12.87 -0.58 18.22
N PRO A 388 11.99 0.17 17.53
CA PRO A 388 12.31 1.52 17.10
C PRO A 388 12.43 2.45 18.32
N SER A 389 13.49 3.28 18.35
CA SER A 389 13.72 4.30 19.37
C SER A 389 13.82 5.67 18.74
N THR A 390 13.41 6.70 19.47
CA THR A 390 13.57 8.11 19.04
C THR A 390 14.82 8.79 19.62
N GLN A 391 15.58 8.12 20.51
CA GLN A 391 16.82 8.64 21.07
C GLN A 391 18.05 8.26 20.22
N VAL A 392 19.03 9.16 20.15
CA VAL A 392 20.30 8.99 19.41
C VAL A 392 21.37 8.32 20.27
N ASP A 393 21.32 8.54 21.59
CA ASP A 393 22.26 7.99 22.56
C ASP A 393 21.58 6.85 23.32
N CYS A 394 22.07 5.65 23.11
CA CYS A 394 21.56 4.44 23.74
C CYS A 394 22.07 4.37 25.18
N GLU A 395 21.44 5.10 26.09
CA GLU A 395 21.64 4.87 27.53
C GLU A 395 20.93 3.57 27.88
N CYS A 396 21.71 2.51 28.15
CA CYS A 396 21.18 1.24 28.62
C CYS A 396 20.49 1.44 29.97
N GLY A 397 19.17 1.66 29.95
CA GLY A 397 18.33 1.87 31.11
C GLY A 397 16.83 1.79 30.75
N PRO A 398 15.94 1.72 31.75
CA PRO A 398 14.49 1.63 31.56
C PRO A 398 13.85 2.90 30.93
N GLU A 399 14.62 3.97 30.70
CA GLU A 399 14.17 5.30 30.26
C GLU A 399 14.31 5.57 28.74
N ALA A 400 14.35 4.53 27.91
CA ALA A 400 14.41 4.72 26.47
C ALA A 400 13.01 4.85 25.85
N ASN A 401 12.83 5.87 25.00
CA ASN A 401 11.57 6.23 24.33
C ASN A 401 11.25 5.29 23.16
N TYR A 402 10.72 4.11 23.49
CA TYR A 402 10.11 3.14 22.59
C TYR A 402 8.58 3.35 22.52
N PRO A 403 7.88 2.71 21.55
CA PRO A 403 6.42 2.76 21.49
C PRO A 403 5.76 2.44 22.84
N ASP A 404 5.09 3.43 23.43
CA ASP A 404 4.46 3.34 24.74
C ASP A 404 2.94 3.57 24.66
N GLY A 405 2.27 3.58 25.81
CA GLY A 405 0.83 3.85 25.91
C GLY A 405 0.42 5.22 25.36
N ASN A 406 1.28 6.25 25.39
CA ASN A 406 1.00 7.55 24.77
C ASN A 406 0.94 7.40 23.26
N ASP A 407 1.88 6.66 22.67
CA ASP A 407 1.93 6.44 21.22
C ASP A 407 0.73 5.64 20.73
N VAL A 408 0.41 4.57 21.45
CA VAL A 408 -0.74 3.70 21.17
C VAL A 408 -2.04 4.49 21.23
N PHE A 409 -2.22 5.32 22.27
CA PHE A 409 -3.42 6.13 22.41
C PHE A 409 -3.51 7.21 21.32
N THR A 410 -2.37 7.80 20.95
CA THR A 410 -2.29 8.78 19.84
C THR A 410 -2.68 8.14 18.52
N ALA A 411 -2.06 7.01 18.16
CA ALA A 411 -2.35 6.28 16.93
C ALA A 411 -3.82 5.85 16.85
N LEU A 412 -4.40 5.41 17.97
CA LEU A 412 -5.82 5.09 18.08
C LEU A 412 -6.71 6.30 17.78
N LEU A 413 -6.47 7.44 18.43
CA LEU A 413 -7.31 8.63 18.25
C LEU A 413 -7.19 9.20 16.84
N LEU A 414 -6.00 9.17 16.22
CA LEU A 414 -5.81 9.49 14.81
C LEU A 414 -6.60 8.55 13.90
N ALA A 415 -6.70 7.27 14.26
CA ALA A 415 -7.47 6.28 13.51
C ALA A 415 -8.99 6.45 13.64
N LEU A 416 -9.50 7.22 14.60
CA LEU A 416 -10.94 7.46 14.72
C LEU A 416 -11.46 8.38 13.60
N PRO A 417 -12.65 8.10 13.03
CA PRO A 417 -13.22 8.95 11.98
C PRO A 417 -13.51 10.38 12.46
N PRO A 418 -13.41 11.41 11.59
CA PRO A 418 -13.79 12.79 11.95
C PRO A 418 -15.22 12.94 12.46
N GLN A 419 -16.12 12.03 12.05
CA GLN A 419 -17.51 12.01 12.48
C GLN A 419 -17.68 11.67 13.96
N THR A 420 -16.72 10.97 14.57
CA THR A 420 -16.70 10.63 16.00
C THR A 420 -16.86 11.86 16.88
N TRP A 421 -16.30 12.99 16.46
CA TRP A 421 -16.24 14.23 17.24
C TRP A 421 -17.37 15.22 16.92
N SER A 422 -18.27 14.91 15.98
CA SER A 422 -19.27 15.86 15.49
C SER A 422 -20.36 16.23 16.51
N GLY A 423 -20.51 15.47 17.59
CA GLY A 423 -21.51 15.76 18.62
C GLY A 423 -21.02 16.69 19.75
N ILE A 424 -19.76 17.15 19.71
CA ILE A 424 -19.24 18.16 20.64
C ILE A 424 -20.03 19.46 20.47
N LYS A 425 -20.59 19.98 21.57
CA LYS A 425 -21.46 21.17 21.56
C LYS A 425 -20.72 22.45 21.17
N ASP A 426 -19.53 22.64 21.72
CA ASP A 426 -18.65 23.77 21.38
C ASP A 426 -18.08 23.59 19.96
N GLN A 427 -18.48 24.48 19.06
CA GLN A 427 -18.07 24.43 17.65
C GLN A 427 -16.58 24.70 17.45
N ALA A 428 -15.97 25.57 18.26
CA ALA A 428 -14.55 25.86 18.17
C ALA A 428 -13.73 24.65 18.61
N LEU A 429 -14.11 24.03 19.73
CA LEU A 429 -13.48 22.81 20.22
C LEU A 429 -13.67 21.62 19.25
N MET A 430 -14.86 21.47 18.67
CA MET A 430 -15.11 20.45 17.65
C MET A 430 -14.18 20.64 16.44
N HIS A 431 -14.03 21.87 15.95
CA HIS A 431 -13.15 22.15 14.82
C HIS A 431 -11.68 21.89 15.18
N GLN A 432 -11.24 22.32 16.36
CA GLN A 432 -9.91 22.03 16.88
C GLN A 432 -9.62 20.53 16.90
N MET A 433 -10.55 19.72 17.45
CA MET A 433 -10.37 18.27 17.48
C MET A 433 -10.31 17.65 16.08
N LYS A 434 -11.16 18.10 15.15
CA LYS A 434 -11.13 17.64 13.75
C LYS A 434 -9.83 18.01 13.04
N GLN A 435 -9.23 19.15 13.37
CA GLN A 435 -7.92 19.55 12.84
C GLN A 435 -6.79 18.69 13.40
N LEU A 436 -6.81 18.37 14.70
CA LEU A 436 -5.81 17.51 15.36
C LEU A 436 -5.72 16.11 14.75
N ILE A 437 -6.84 15.56 14.26
CA ILE A 437 -6.91 14.22 13.65
C ILE A 437 -7.03 14.25 12.10
N SER A 438 -6.82 15.42 11.49
CA SER A 438 -6.98 15.59 10.05
C SER A 438 -5.90 14.83 9.29
N MET A 439 -6.28 14.00 8.32
CA MET A 439 -5.30 13.29 7.48
C MET A 439 -4.41 14.25 6.70
N ALA A 440 -4.93 15.43 6.34
CA ALA A 440 -4.21 16.40 5.51
C ALA A 440 -3.06 17.11 6.26
N SER A 441 -3.07 17.10 7.60
CA SER A 441 -2.01 17.70 8.42
C SER A 441 -0.93 16.70 8.85
N LEU A 442 -1.11 15.40 8.59
CA LEU A 442 -0.14 14.37 8.97
C LEU A 442 0.94 14.19 7.89
N PRO A 443 2.20 13.90 8.26
CA PRO A 443 3.23 13.49 7.31
C PRO A 443 2.88 12.17 6.61
N THR A 444 3.47 11.91 5.44
CA THR A 444 3.07 10.80 4.55
C THR A 444 3.20 9.42 5.20
N MET A 445 4.25 9.16 5.98
CA MET A 445 4.46 7.84 6.57
C MET A 445 3.43 7.55 7.69
N LEU A 446 3.16 8.54 8.54
CA LEU A 446 2.10 8.50 9.54
C LEU A 446 0.70 8.41 8.90
N GLN A 447 0.46 9.05 7.75
CA GLN A 447 -0.81 8.87 7.02
C GLN A 447 -1.03 7.40 6.63
N GLU A 448 0.01 6.70 6.17
CA GLU A 448 -0.08 5.28 5.81
C GLU A 448 -0.42 4.40 7.02
N GLU A 449 0.21 4.66 8.17
CA GLU A 449 -0.08 4.00 9.45
C GLU A 449 -1.53 4.21 9.90
N VAL A 450 -2.00 5.47 9.89
CA VAL A 450 -3.36 5.82 10.30
C VAL A 450 -4.39 5.24 9.33
N LEU A 451 -4.11 5.22 8.03
CA LEU A 451 -4.97 4.57 7.02
C LEU A 451 -5.04 3.05 7.24
N HIS A 452 -3.93 2.42 7.61
CA HIS A 452 -3.90 0.99 7.95
C HIS A 452 -4.85 0.68 9.11
N LEU A 453 -4.72 1.40 10.23
CA LEU A 453 -5.58 1.23 11.40
C LEU A 453 -7.04 1.54 11.11
N ARG A 454 -7.33 2.59 10.32
CA ARG A 454 -8.69 2.93 9.87
C ARG A 454 -9.34 1.81 9.06
N ARG A 455 -8.59 1.22 8.13
CA ARG A 455 -9.08 0.07 7.33
C ARG A 455 -9.40 -1.12 8.22
N GLN A 456 -8.55 -1.41 9.21
CA GLN A 456 -8.81 -2.48 10.17
C GLN A 456 -10.07 -2.18 11.01
N LEU A 457 -10.22 -0.99 11.60
CA LEU A 457 -11.44 -0.60 12.33
C LEU A 457 -12.71 -0.75 11.49
N GLN A 458 -12.65 -0.38 10.20
CA GLN A 458 -13.78 -0.53 9.28
C GLN A 458 -14.14 -1.99 9.01
N LEU A 459 -13.14 -2.88 8.88
CA LEU A 459 -13.37 -4.32 8.73
C LEU A 459 -14.05 -4.89 9.99
N LEU A 460 -13.55 -4.53 11.18
CA LEU A 460 -14.14 -4.98 12.45
C LEU A 460 -15.59 -4.53 12.61
N LYS A 461 -15.90 -3.30 12.19
CA LYS A 461 -17.28 -2.80 12.13
C LYS A 461 -18.17 -3.68 11.26
N ARG A 462 -17.69 -4.12 10.08
CA ARG A 462 -18.48 -4.97 9.17
C ARG A 462 -18.69 -6.36 9.77
N CYS A 463 -17.66 -6.93 10.41
CA CYS A 463 -17.76 -8.20 11.12
C CYS A 463 -18.78 -8.16 12.26
N GLN A 464 -18.85 -7.06 13.02
CA GLN A 464 -19.84 -6.88 14.08
C GLN A 464 -21.28 -6.76 13.57
N GLU A 465 -21.48 -6.24 12.35
CA GLU A 465 -22.80 -6.00 11.75
C GLU A 465 -23.36 -7.23 11.00
N ASN A 466 -22.69 -8.39 11.02
CA ASN A 466 -23.05 -9.60 10.25
C ASN A 466 -23.34 -9.33 8.76
N LYS A 467 -22.63 -8.36 8.16
CA LYS A 467 -22.76 -8.08 6.73
C LYS A 467 -21.86 -9.03 5.95
N GLU A 468 -22.45 -10.01 5.27
CA GLU A 468 -21.75 -10.89 4.33
C GLU A 468 -21.18 -10.10 3.14
N GLU A 469 -20.15 -10.67 2.50
CA GLU A 469 -19.20 -10.10 1.53
C GLU A 469 -19.78 -9.41 0.26
N GLU A 470 -21.09 -9.26 0.09
CA GLU A 470 -21.67 -8.75 -1.16
C GLU A 470 -21.49 -7.25 -1.42
N ASP A 471 -21.00 -6.45 -0.46
CA ASP A 471 -20.82 -4.99 -0.62
C ASP A 471 -19.38 -4.52 -0.29
N LEU A 472 -18.40 -5.03 -1.03
CA LEU A 472 -17.01 -4.53 -1.05
C LEU A 472 -16.84 -3.19 -1.81
N ALA A 473 -17.83 -2.29 -1.77
CA ALA A 473 -17.66 -0.93 -2.23
C ALA A 473 -16.86 -0.11 -1.18
N ALA A 474 -15.92 0.69 -1.67
CA ALA A 474 -15.19 1.67 -0.86
C ALA A 474 -16.15 2.79 -0.38
N PRO A 475 -15.92 3.39 0.81
CA PRO A 475 -16.69 4.56 1.24
C PRO A 475 -16.49 5.73 0.26
N ALA A 476 -17.56 6.50 0.03
CA ALA A 476 -17.46 7.80 -0.61
C ALA A 476 -16.62 8.74 0.28
N TYR A 477 -15.59 9.35 -0.31
CA TYR A 477 -14.77 10.38 0.31
C TYR A 477 -15.59 11.62 0.67
#